data_AF-A0AAJ0EQT4-F1
#
_entry.id   AF-A0AAJ0EQT4-F1
#
_cell.length_a   1.000
_cell.length_b   1.000
_cell.length_c   1.000
_cell.angle_alpha   90.00
_cell.angle_beta   90.00
_cell.angle_gamma   90.00
#
_symmetry.space_group_name_H-M   'P 1'
#
loop_
_entity.id
_entity.type
_entity.pdbx_description
1 polymer ?
#
loop_
_entity_poly.entity_id
_entity_poly.type
_entity_poly.pdbx_seq_one_letter_code
_entity_poly.pdbx_strand_id
1 'polypeptide(L)'
;MTPSKNIRVALAQEASIDFDLQASVDKTCHVIAEAGRAGAQLIGFPETFIPGYPFCIWSRGIDVDLTKRYIKNSLKRDSPEMIRICAAAVENNIEVRPGYSKNEDDSLYIAQSHIGSDGLIRMNWRKIEPTHVERTIFGEGSGPSLLNIASVPGVGRVGGLNCWEHTQPLLKYRTYAQGEQIHIAAWPPMMPGKDEEVLWNTIVEGQYHCLIWLHDSG
;
A
#
# COMPACT_ATOMS: atom_id res chain seq x y z
N MET A 1 -1.29 -27.84 17.48
CA MET A 1 -2.57 -27.17 17.19
C MET A 1 -2.49 -26.63 15.77
N THR A 2 -3.23 -27.24 14.86
CA THR A 2 -3.37 -26.78 13.47
C THR A 2 -4.15 -25.45 13.50
N PRO A 3 -3.72 -24.38 12.81
CA PRO A 3 -4.39 -23.09 12.89
C PRO A 3 -5.85 -23.19 12.41
N SER A 4 -6.75 -22.47 13.09
CA SER A 4 -8.12 -22.24 12.63
C SER A 4 -8.10 -21.61 11.23
N LYS A 5 -8.97 -22.13 10.34
CA LYS A 5 -8.81 -22.17 8.87
C LYS A 5 -9.34 -20.95 8.11
N ASN A 6 -9.81 -19.91 8.80
CA ASN A 6 -10.39 -18.72 8.19
C ASN A 6 -9.78 -17.46 8.80
N ILE A 7 -9.34 -16.54 7.95
CA ILE A 7 -8.87 -15.21 8.33
C ILE A 7 -9.89 -14.16 7.90
N ARG A 8 -10.12 -13.14 8.72
CA ARG A 8 -10.92 -11.96 8.33
C ARG A 8 -10.00 -10.85 7.89
N VAL A 9 -10.25 -10.30 6.71
CA VAL A 9 -9.41 -9.25 6.12
C VAL A 9 -10.27 -8.06 5.69
N ALA A 10 -9.72 -6.86 5.86
CA ALA A 10 -10.34 -5.60 5.47
C ALA A 10 -9.55 -4.89 4.37
N LEU A 11 -10.23 -4.05 3.60
CA LEU A 11 -9.66 -3.24 2.54
C LEU A 11 -10.14 -1.79 2.75
N ALA A 12 -9.21 -0.85 2.81
CA ALA A 12 -9.53 0.56 2.97
C ALA A 12 -9.94 1.18 1.62
N GLN A 13 -11.20 1.05 1.24
CA GLN A 13 -11.75 1.67 0.03
C GLN A 13 -12.25 3.09 0.32
N GLU A 14 -11.31 3.99 0.60
CA GLU A 14 -11.61 5.36 0.97
C GLU A 14 -10.80 6.37 0.15
N ALA A 15 -11.35 7.58 0.01
CA ALA A 15 -10.61 8.71 -0.55
C ALA A 15 -9.43 9.08 0.37
N SER A 16 -8.26 9.32 -0.20
CA SER A 16 -7.12 9.87 0.53
C SER A 16 -7.35 11.33 0.91
N ILE A 17 -6.52 11.85 1.82
CA ILE A 17 -6.47 13.28 2.11
C ILE A 17 -5.35 13.90 1.30
N ASP A 18 -5.67 14.91 0.49
CA ASP A 18 -4.72 15.51 -0.44
C ASP A 18 -3.66 16.37 0.26
N PHE A 19 -2.44 15.86 0.30
CA PHE A 19 -1.21 16.60 0.66
C PHE A 19 -1.30 17.25 2.04
N ASP A 20 -1.87 16.52 2.99
CA ASP A 20 -1.85 16.81 4.43
C ASP A 20 -1.47 15.53 5.18
N LEU A 21 -0.22 15.48 5.65
CA LEU A 21 0.31 14.32 6.33
C LEU A 21 -0.44 14.01 7.63
N GLN A 22 -0.76 15.03 8.44
CA GLN A 22 -1.37 14.82 9.75
C GLN A 22 -2.79 14.29 9.59
N ALA A 23 -3.60 14.94 8.74
CA ALA A 23 -4.95 14.50 8.47
C ALA A 23 -4.99 13.12 7.78
N SER A 24 -4.01 12.80 6.93
CA SER A 24 -3.87 11.45 6.34
C SER A 24 -3.58 10.40 7.40
N VAL A 25 -2.68 10.68 8.36
CA VAL A 25 -2.35 9.77 9.46
C VAL A 25 -3.55 9.58 10.38
N ASP A 26 -4.25 10.65 10.73
CA ASP A 26 -5.47 10.60 11.55
C ASP A 26 -6.53 9.71 10.89
N LYS A 27 -6.73 9.90 9.57
CA LYS A 27 -7.62 9.07 8.77
C LYS A 27 -7.17 7.61 8.75
N THR A 28 -5.90 7.33 8.48
CA THR A 28 -5.37 5.96 8.48
C THR A 28 -5.60 5.27 9.82
N CYS A 29 -5.31 5.93 10.95
CA CYS A 29 -5.56 5.39 12.28
C CYS A 29 -7.05 5.12 12.53
N HIS A 30 -7.94 6.01 12.09
CA HIS A 30 -9.38 5.83 12.19
C HIS A 30 -9.86 4.58 11.44
N VAL A 31 -9.41 4.40 10.20
CA VAL A 31 -9.75 3.25 9.35
C VAL A 31 -9.21 1.95 9.92
N ILE A 32 -7.98 1.95 10.46
CA ILE A 32 -7.41 0.80 11.18
C ILE A 32 -8.31 0.43 12.37
N ALA A 33 -8.75 1.42 13.14
CA ALA A 33 -9.58 1.18 14.31
C ALA A 33 -10.97 0.65 13.94
N GLU A 34 -11.55 1.12 12.83
CA GLU A 34 -12.81 0.58 12.32
C GLU A 34 -12.68 -0.89 11.91
N ALA A 35 -11.65 -1.23 11.13
CA ALA A 35 -11.40 -2.61 10.71
C ALA A 35 -11.13 -3.54 11.91
N GLY A 36 -10.35 -3.07 12.89
CA GLY A 36 -10.11 -3.81 14.13
C GLY A 36 -11.40 -4.08 14.92
N ARG A 37 -12.27 -3.07 15.08
CA ARG A 37 -13.60 -3.25 15.70
C ARG A 37 -14.49 -4.22 14.93
N ALA A 38 -14.36 -4.28 13.61
CA ALA A 38 -15.05 -5.26 12.76
C ALA A 38 -14.42 -6.68 12.84
N GLY A 39 -13.37 -6.86 13.64
CA GLY A 39 -12.69 -8.15 13.85
C GLY A 39 -11.78 -8.56 12.69
N ALA A 40 -11.34 -7.63 11.84
CA ALA A 40 -10.34 -7.93 10.83
C ALA A 40 -8.97 -8.18 11.48
N GLN A 41 -8.25 -9.16 10.97
CA GLN A 41 -6.90 -9.53 11.40
C GLN A 41 -5.82 -8.89 10.53
N LEU A 42 -6.19 -8.47 9.33
CA LEU A 42 -5.33 -7.79 8.37
C LEU A 42 -6.14 -6.68 7.69
N ILE A 43 -5.52 -5.53 7.45
CA ILE A 43 -6.07 -4.47 6.61
C ILE A 43 -5.03 -4.01 5.57
N GLY A 44 -5.47 -3.87 4.32
CA GLY A 44 -4.67 -3.27 3.25
C GLY A 44 -5.19 -1.90 2.82
N PHE A 45 -4.26 -1.04 2.40
CA PHE A 45 -4.56 0.31 1.90
C PHE A 45 -4.19 0.49 0.41
N PRO A 46 -4.86 1.42 -0.30
CA PRO A 46 -4.53 1.78 -1.67
C PRO A 46 -3.11 2.33 -1.85
N GLU A 47 -2.66 2.42 -3.10
CA GLU A 47 -1.34 2.95 -3.43
C GLU A 47 -1.25 4.42 -3.05
N THR A 48 -0.17 4.81 -2.36
CA THR A 48 0.07 6.19 -1.91
C THR A 48 -1.13 6.82 -1.20
N PHE A 49 -1.85 6.04 -0.37
CA PHE A 49 -2.96 6.56 0.43
C PHE A 49 -2.52 7.74 1.33
N ILE A 50 -1.26 7.73 1.78
CA ILE A 50 -0.63 8.82 2.54
C ILE A 50 0.46 9.48 1.68
N PRO A 51 0.41 10.80 1.41
CA PRO A 51 -0.65 11.78 1.70
C PRO A 51 -1.59 11.94 0.49
N GLY A 52 -2.01 10.84 -0.13
CA GLY A 52 -2.76 10.83 -1.37
C GLY A 52 -1.89 10.81 -2.63
N TYR A 53 -2.38 10.12 -3.66
CA TYR A 53 -1.70 10.03 -4.95
C TYR A 53 -1.72 11.40 -5.66
N PRO A 54 -0.59 11.91 -6.15
CA PRO A 54 -0.50 13.26 -6.69
C PRO A 54 -1.01 13.34 -8.14
N PHE A 55 -2.31 13.09 -8.35
CA PHE A 55 -2.93 12.96 -9.66
C PHE A 55 -2.67 14.14 -10.60
N CYS A 56 -2.44 15.33 -10.04
CA CYS A 56 -2.02 16.54 -10.75
C CYS A 56 -0.86 16.35 -11.74
N ILE A 57 0.09 15.42 -11.48
CA ILE A 57 1.24 15.16 -12.37
C ILE A 57 0.85 14.66 -13.76
N TRP A 58 -0.37 14.13 -13.91
CA TRP A 58 -0.89 13.65 -15.20
C TRP A 58 -1.52 14.76 -16.05
N SER A 59 -1.83 15.90 -15.44
CA SER A 59 -2.56 17.00 -16.08
C SER A 59 -1.76 18.29 -16.19
N ARG A 60 -0.61 18.36 -15.52
CA ARG A 60 0.24 19.55 -15.44
C ARG A 60 1.68 19.21 -15.80
N GLY A 61 2.39 20.19 -16.33
CA GLY A 61 3.85 20.12 -16.42
C GLY A 61 4.50 20.11 -15.03
N ILE A 62 5.82 20.05 -14.97
CA ILE A 62 6.58 20.04 -13.71
C ILE A 62 6.23 21.30 -12.89
N ASP A 63 5.66 21.09 -11.71
CA ASP A 63 5.28 22.12 -10.75
C ASP A 63 6.16 21.98 -9.50
N VAL A 64 7.16 22.86 -9.37
CA VAL A 64 8.17 22.80 -8.32
C VAL A 64 7.55 23.07 -6.94
N ASP A 65 6.59 23.97 -6.83
CA ASP A 65 6.02 24.34 -5.53
C ASP A 65 5.04 23.28 -5.04
N LEU A 66 4.28 22.67 -5.96
CA LEU A 66 3.47 21.49 -5.66
C LEU A 66 4.33 20.31 -5.23
N THR A 67 5.45 20.08 -5.93
CA THR A 67 6.41 19.01 -5.59
C THR A 67 7.02 19.23 -4.21
N LYS A 68 7.45 20.46 -3.88
CA LYS A 68 7.92 20.80 -2.52
C LYS A 68 6.86 20.56 -1.46
N ARG A 69 5.61 20.94 -1.73
CA ARG A 69 4.50 20.69 -0.80
C ARG A 69 4.28 19.19 -0.62
N TYR A 70 4.35 18.42 -1.71
CA TYR A 70 4.20 16.97 -1.67
C TYR A 70 5.31 16.32 -0.86
N ILE A 71 6.58 16.67 -1.12
CA ILE A 71 7.76 16.19 -0.36
C ILE A 71 7.58 16.41 1.15
N LYS A 72 7.13 17.60 1.56
CA LYS A 72 6.91 17.95 2.98
C LYS A 72 5.79 17.14 3.65
N ASN A 73 4.85 16.61 2.87
CA ASN A 73 3.73 15.81 3.38
C ASN A 73 3.91 14.30 3.16
N SER A 74 4.97 13.88 2.45
CA SER A 74 5.30 12.46 2.28
C SER A 74 5.83 11.86 3.58
N LEU A 75 5.38 10.64 3.88
CA LEU A 75 5.62 9.96 5.15
C LEU A 75 7.05 9.40 5.22
N LYS A 76 7.79 9.72 6.28
CA LYS A 76 9.08 9.07 6.57
C LYS A 76 8.86 7.80 7.38
N ARG A 77 9.65 6.76 7.13
CA ARG A 77 9.54 5.47 7.83
C ARG A 77 9.70 5.61 9.34
N ASP A 78 10.72 6.34 9.79
CA ASP A 78 11.09 6.41 11.21
C ASP A 78 10.58 7.72 11.84
N SER A 79 9.35 8.12 11.48
CA SER A 79 8.72 9.37 11.91
C SER A 79 7.74 9.18 13.07
N PRO A 80 7.43 10.25 13.84
CA PRO A 80 6.34 10.24 14.81
C PRO A 80 5.00 9.81 14.18
N GLU A 81 4.75 10.17 12.93
CA GLU A 81 3.55 9.81 12.19
C GLU A 81 3.44 8.31 11.93
N MET A 82 4.54 7.66 11.50
CA MET A 82 4.55 6.21 11.34
C MET A 82 4.39 5.50 12.69
N ILE A 83 5.00 6.03 13.77
CA ILE A 83 4.83 5.49 15.12
C ILE A 83 3.36 5.52 15.55
N ARG A 84 2.61 6.57 15.21
CA ARG A 84 1.15 6.64 15.48
C ARG A 84 0.38 5.55 14.73
N ILE A 85 0.73 5.27 13.47
CA ILE A 85 0.11 4.18 12.69
C ILE A 85 0.44 2.82 13.31
N CYS A 86 1.69 2.61 13.74
CA CYS A 86 2.08 1.40 14.45
C CYS A 86 1.33 1.23 15.78
N ALA A 87 1.13 2.31 16.54
CA ALA A 87 0.35 2.29 17.77
C ALA A 87 -1.11 1.90 17.49
N ALA A 88 -1.72 2.44 16.42
CA ALA A 88 -3.08 2.07 16.03
C ALA A 88 -3.20 0.58 15.67
N ALA A 89 -2.18 -0.02 15.04
CA ALA A 89 -2.12 -1.46 14.77
C ALA A 89 -2.12 -2.28 16.06
N VAL A 90 -1.33 -1.87 17.06
CA VAL A 90 -1.25 -2.51 18.38
C VAL A 90 -2.56 -2.39 19.16
N GLU A 91 -3.10 -1.18 19.26
CA GLU A 91 -4.35 -0.89 20.00
C GLU A 91 -5.54 -1.70 19.49
N ASN A 92 -5.54 -2.02 18.20
CA ASN A 92 -6.62 -2.74 17.53
C ASN A 92 -6.27 -4.20 17.23
N ASN A 93 -5.09 -4.68 17.64
CA ASN A 93 -4.60 -6.04 17.44
C ASN A 93 -4.78 -6.53 15.99
N ILE A 94 -4.35 -5.70 15.03
CA ILE A 94 -4.55 -5.92 13.59
C ILE A 94 -3.24 -5.71 12.82
N GLU A 95 -3.03 -6.52 11.79
CA GLU A 95 -1.90 -6.39 10.87
C GLU A 95 -2.24 -5.35 9.79
N VAL A 96 -1.32 -4.44 9.47
CA VAL A 96 -1.60 -3.28 8.61
C VAL A 96 -0.62 -3.22 7.45
N ARG A 97 -1.15 -3.10 6.23
CA ARG A 97 -0.38 -2.88 5.00
C ARG A 97 -0.67 -1.49 4.41
N PRO A 98 -0.04 -0.41 4.93
CA PRO A 98 -0.24 0.92 4.37
C PRO A 98 0.48 1.06 3.02
N GLY A 99 -0.17 1.72 2.05
CA GLY A 99 0.47 2.28 0.86
C GLY A 99 0.70 3.77 1.06
N TYR A 100 1.91 4.24 0.79
CA TYR A 100 2.30 5.62 1.07
C TYR A 100 3.42 6.12 0.16
N SER A 101 3.48 7.43 -0.01
CA SER A 101 4.67 8.10 -0.52
C SER A 101 5.72 8.15 0.57
N LYS A 102 6.77 7.35 0.42
CA LYS A 102 7.91 7.32 1.33
C LYS A 102 8.84 8.49 1.03
N ASN A 103 9.09 9.33 2.02
CA ASN A 103 10.16 10.32 1.99
C ASN A 103 11.43 9.73 2.65
N GLU A 104 12.54 9.75 1.91
CA GLU A 104 13.88 9.42 2.39
C GLU A 104 14.81 10.52 1.92
N ASP A 105 15.18 11.41 2.84
CA ASP A 105 16.02 12.58 2.57
C ASP A 105 15.56 13.41 1.37
N ASP A 106 14.25 13.72 1.35
CA ASP A 106 13.55 14.47 0.30
C ASP A 106 13.50 13.79 -1.09
N SER A 107 14.00 12.56 -1.19
CA SER A 107 13.71 11.66 -2.30
C SER A 107 12.44 10.87 -2.02
N LEU A 108 11.53 10.84 -2.98
CA LEU A 108 10.23 10.19 -2.81
C LEU A 108 10.18 8.84 -3.51
N TYR A 109 9.47 7.89 -2.90
CA TYR A 109 9.24 6.57 -3.48
C TYR A 109 7.77 6.18 -3.27
N ILE A 110 7.18 5.48 -4.23
CA ILE A 110 5.93 4.76 -3.99
C ILE A 110 6.30 3.52 -3.17
N ALA A 111 5.69 3.37 -1.99
CA ALA A 111 6.06 2.32 -1.06
C ALA A 111 4.83 1.66 -0.43
N GLN A 112 5.04 0.44 0.05
CA GLN A 112 4.19 -0.15 1.07
C GLN A 112 5.05 -0.63 2.24
N SER A 113 4.42 -0.82 3.39
CA SER A 113 5.05 -1.52 4.50
C SER A 113 4.11 -2.57 5.05
N HIS A 114 4.63 -3.44 5.89
CA HIS A 114 3.82 -4.36 6.67
C HIS A 114 4.11 -4.14 8.14
N ILE A 115 3.09 -3.66 8.86
CA ILE A 115 3.14 -3.31 10.27
C ILE A 115 2.42 -4.40 11.04
N GLY A 116 3.10 -4.95 12.03
CA GLY A 116 2.55 -5.96 12.89
C GLY A 116 1.51 -5.44 13.86
N SER A 117 0.64 -6.35 14.30
CA SER A 117 -0.19 -6.19 15.51
C SER A 117 0.64 -5.98 16.79
N ASP A 118 1.95 -6.24 16.73
CA ASP A 118 2.94 -5.92 17.77
C ASP A 118 3.64 -4.55 17.56
N GLY A 119 3.25 -3.80 16.52
CA GLY A 119 3.80 -2.50 16.16
C GLY A 119 5.13 -2.57 15.39
N LEU A 120 5.65 -3.77 15.09
CA LEU A 120 6.91 -3.92 14.37
C LEU A 120 6.71 -3.82 12.85
N ILE A 121 7.55 -3.01 12.19
CA ILE A 121 7.58 -2.94 10.72
C ILE A 121 8.42 -4.11 10.19
N ARG A 122 7.73 -5.13 9.66
CA ARG A 122 8.35 -6.40 9.18
C ARG A 122 8.86 -6.32 7.76
N MET A 123 8.31 -5.42 6.97
CA MET A 123 8.68 -5.24 5.58
C MET A 123 8.49 -3.78 5.20
N ASN A 124 9.42 -3.25 4.42
CA ASN A 124 9.28 -1.97 3.75
C ASN A 124 9.90 -2.08 2.35
N TRP A 125 9.10 -1.87 1.31
CA TRP A 125 9.53 -2.00 -0.08
C TRP A 125 9.09 -0.81 -0.92
N ARG A 126 9.80 -0.58 -2.02
CA ARG A 126 9.56 0.50 -2.97
C ARG A 126 9.15 -0.09 -4.31
N LYS A 127 8.22 0.56 -5.00
CA LYS A 127 7.84 0.23 -6.38
C LYS A 127 9.10 0.21 -7.25
N ILE A 128 9.34 -0.89 -7.97
CA ILE A 128 10.57 -1.10 -8.75
C ILE A 128 10.67 -0.04 -9.85
N GLU A 129 9.61 0.12 -10.64
CA GLU A 129 9.56 1.10 -11.73
C GLU A 129 8.33 2.00 -11.59
N PRO A 130 8.50 3.28 -11.21
CA PRO A 130 7.46 4.29 -11.32
C PRO A 130 6.98 4.41 -12.77
N THR A 131 5.66 4.44 -12.96
CA THR A 131 5.04 4.41 -14.29
C THR A 131 4.93 5.81 -14.90
N HIS A 132 5.46 5.97 -16.12
CA HIS A 132 5.24 7.17 -16.93
C HIS A 132 5.60 8.47 -16.19
N VAL A 133 4.65 9.39 -15.97
CA VAL A 133 4.88 10.68 -15.29
C VAL A 133 5.19 10.54 -13.80
N GLU A 134 4.96 9.38 -13.17
CA GLU A 134 5.40 9.12 -11.80
C GLU A 134 6.93 9.31 -11.65
N ARG A 135 7.69 9.05 -12.73
CA ARG A 135 9.15 9.24 -12.78
C ARG A 135 9.60 10.70 -12.62
N THR A 136 8.67 11.65 -12.69
CA THR A 136 8.98 13.08 -12.45
C THR A 136 9.14 13.41 -10.97
N ILE A 137 8.61 12.55 -10.08
CA ILE A 137 8.59 12.79 -8.63
C ILE A 137 9.09 11.61 -7.80
N PHE A 138 8.93 10.37 -8.28
CA PHE A 138 9.28 9.16 -7.55
C PHE A 138 10.54 8.51 -8.13
N GLY A 139 11.42 8.07 -7.23
CA GLY A 139 12.55 7.22 -7.55
C GLY A 139 12.18 5.74 -7.65
N GLU A 140 13.10 4.98 -8.21
CA GLU A 140 13.00 3.53 -8.42
C GLU A 140 13.30 2.73 -7.16
N GLY A 141 12.70 1.54 -7.08
CA GLY A 141 13.06 0.54 -6.09
C GLY A 141 14.40 -0.13 -6.42
N SER A 142 14.95 -0.86 -5.45
CA SER A 142 16.22 -1.58 -5.61
C SER A 142 16.08 -3.04 -5.22
N GLY A 143 17.14 -3.84 -5.34
CA GLY A 143 17.14 -5.28 -5.04
C GLY A 143 16.45 -5.71 -3.73
N PRO A 144 16.63 -5.01 -2.59
CA PRO A 144 15.87 -5.29 -1.36
C PRO A 144 14.35 -5.20 -1.51
N SER A 145 13.86 -4.38 -2.44
CA SER A 145 12.44 -4.29 -2.78
C SER A 145 11.95 -5.49 -3.60
N LEU A 146 12.78 -6.47 -3.93
CA LEU A 146 12.32 -7.77 -4.46
C LEU A 146 11.88 -8.74 -3.35
N LEU A 147 11.98 -8.33 -2.07
CA LEU A 147 11.53 -9.08 -0.89
C LEU A 147 10.26 -8.46 -0.33
N ASN A 148 9.13 -8.81 -0.93
CA ASN A 148 7.85 -8.14 -0.73
C ASN A 148 6.83 -8.90 0.11
N ILE A 149 7.24 -10.07 0.62
CA ILE A 149 6.44 -10.94 1.48
C ILE A 149 6.76 -10.68 2.95
N ALA A 150 5.72 -10.46 3.75
CA ALA A 150 5.79 -10.49 5.21
C ALA A 150 5.25 -11.83 5.72
N SER A 151 6.00 -12.49 6.61
CA SER A 151 5.52 -13.67 7.33
C SER A 151 4.78 -13.23 8.59
N VAL A 152 3.50 -13.57 8.67
CA VAL A 152 2.58 -13.05 9.69
C VAL A 152 1.99 -14.18 10.53
N PRO A 153 2.29 -14.25 11.83
CA PRO A 153 1.74 -15.27 12.71
C PRO A 153 0.20 -15.27 12.70
N GLY A 154 -0.41 -16.44 12.49
CA GLY A 154 -1.87 -16.59 12.47
C GLY A 154 -2.59 -16.06 11.21
N VAL A 155 -1.89 -15.36 10.31
CA VAL A 155 -2.44 -14.85 9.04
C VAL A 155 -1.83 -15.57 7.83
N GLY A 156 -0.51 -15.78 7.81
CA GLY A 156 0.20 -16.42 6.71
C GLY A 156 1.23 -15.49 6.05
N ARG A 157 1.62 -15.81 4.81
CA ARG A 157 2.58 -15.01 4.02
C ARG A 157 1.86 -13.97 3.18
N VAL A 158 2.01 -12.69 3.56
CA VAL A 158 1.32 -11.54 2.95
C VAL A 158 2.28 -10.78 2.04
N GLY A 159 2.03 -10.84 0.73
CA GLY A 159 2.70 -10.02 -0.26
C GLY A 159 1.82 -8.91 -0.80
N GLY A 160 2.27 -8.31 -1.89
CA GLY A 160 1.58 -7.24 -2.58
C GLY A 160 2.43 -6.69 -3.71
N LEU A 161 1.83 -5.88 -4.58
CA LEU A 161 2.43 -5.14 -5.71
C LEU A 161 1.70 -3.79 -5.87
N ASN A 162 2.36 -2.81 -6.49
CA ASN A 162 1.75 -1.51 -6.79
C ASN A 162 1.45 -1.37 -8.29
N CYS A 163 0.19 -1.11 -8.63
CA CYS A 163 -0.26 -0.71 -9.96
C CYS A 163 0.36 -1.55 -11.10
N TRP A 164 1.11 -0.95 -12.02
CA TRP A 164 1.62 -1.67 -13.19
C TRP A 164 2.72 -2.69 -12.90
N GLU A 165 3.23 -2.79 -11.66
CA GLU A 165 4.08 -3.92 -11.23
C GLU A 165 3.38 -5.27 -11.45
N HIS A 166 2.05 -5.31 -11.38
CA HIS A 166 1.24 -6.51 -11.68
C HIS A 166 1.32 -6.95 -13.15
N THR A 167 1.82 -6.11 -14.06
CA THR A 167 2.03 -6.51 -15.46
C THR A 167 3.44 -7.02 -15.72
N GLN A 168 4.38 -6.82 -14.79
CA GLN A 168 5.77 -7.26 -14.93
C GLN A 168 5.89 -8.76 -14.61
N PRO A 169 6.14 -9.64 -15.60
CA PRO A 169 6.07 -11.09 -15.38
C PRO A 169 7.13 -11.60 -14.39
N LEU A 170 8.35 -11.06 -14.45
CA LEU A 170 9.45 -11.48 -13.58
C LEU A 170 9.24 -11.03 -12.13
N LEU A 171 8.65 -9.86 -11.91
CA LEU A 171 8.36 -9.37 -10.56
C LEU A 171 7.23 -10.17 -9.90
N LYS A 172 6.19 -10.51 -10.66
CA LYS A 172 5.15 -11.47 -10.22
C LYS A 172 5.74 -12.84 -9.92
N TYR A 173 6.54 -13.39 -10.83
CA TYR A 173 7.20 -14.67 -10.62
C TYR A 173 8.05 -14.66 -9.34
N ARG A 174 8.79 -13.58 -9.10
CA ARG A 174 9.58 -13.40 -7.88
C ARG A 174 8.71 -13.38 -6.62
N THR A 175 7.56 -12.71 -6.67
CA THR A 175 6.59 -12.69 -5.57
C THR A 175 6.06 -14.11 -5.29
N TYR A 176 5.65 -14.84 -6.32
CA TYR A 176 5.14 -16.20 -6.19
C TYR A 176 6.21 -17.18 -5.69
N ALA A 177 7.45 -17.04 -6.14
CA ALA A 177 8.57 -17.88 -5.72
C ALA A 177 8.92 -17.71 -4.22
N GLN A 178 8.48 -16.63 -3.58
CA GLN A 178 8.59 -16.43 -2.12
C GLN A 178 7.43 -17.09 -1.35
N GLY A 179 6.51 -17.77 -2.04
CA GLY A 179 5.43 -18.55 -1.47
C GLY A 179 4.25 -17.72 -0.98
N GLU A 180 3.94 -16.59 -1.62
CA GLU A 180 2.79 -15.75 -1.29
C GLU A 180 1.50 -16.55 -1.04
N GLN A 181 0.78 -16.22 0.03
CA GLN A 181 -0.53 -16.82 0.35
C GLN A 181 -1.65 -15.78 0.25
N ILE A 182 -1.35 -14.53 0.59
CA ILE A 182 -2.27 -13.40 0.52
C ILE A 182 -1.57 -12.30 -0.26
N HIS A 183 -2.16 -11.85 -1.37
CA HIS A 183 -1.62 -10.80 -2.20
C HIS A 183 -2.40 -9.50 -2.01
N ILE A 184 -1.74 -8.42 -1.59
CA ILE A 184 -2.34 -7.08 -1.50
C ILE A 184 -1.96 -6.26 -2.74
N ALA A 185 -2.89 -6.18 -3.70
CA ALA A 185 -2.72 -5.37 -4.89
C ALA A 185 -3.17 -3.93 -4.61
N ALA A 186 -2.22 -2.98 -4.58
CA ALA A 186 -2.51 -1.57 -4.34
C ALA A 186 -2.47 -0.78 -5.65
N TRP A 187 -3.48 0.07 -5.86
CA TRP A 187 -3.62 0.92 -7.05
C TRP A 187 -3.91 2.36 -6.63
N PRO A 188 -3.51 3.36 -7.44
CA PRO A 188 -3.93 4.75 -7.23
C PRO A 188 -5.39 4.91 -7.66
N PRO A 189 -6.04 6.05 -7.38
CA PRO A 189 -7.34 6.36 -7.95
C PRO A 189 -7.27 6.31 -9.49
N MET A 190 -8.05 5.43 -10.11
CA MET A 190 -8.14 5.30 -11.57
C MET A 190 -9.49 5.81 -12.09
N MET A 191 -9.47 6.55 -13.20
CA MET A 191 -10.69 6.93 -13.92
C MET A 191 -11.34 5.67 -14.54
N PRO A 192 -12.68 5.59 -14.64
CA PRO A 192 -13.34 4.45 -15.27
C PRO A 192 -12.86 4.25 -16.71
N GLY A 193 -12.45 3.02 -17.06
CA GLY A 193 -12.42 2.58 -18.44
C GLY A 193 -13.85 2.56 -18.99
N LYS A 194 -14.04 2.96 -20.25
CA LYS A 194 -15.36 2.99 -20.90
C LYS A 194 -15.82 1.62 -21.42
N ASP A 195 -14.96 0.61 -21.40
CA ASP A 195 -15.17 -0.64 -22.14
C ASP A 195 -15.04 -1.88 -21.24
N GLU A 196 -15.82 -2.92 -21.52
CA GLU A 196 -15.94 -4.18 -20.75
C GLU A 196 -14.77 -5.17 -20.96
N GLU A 197 -13.85 -4.89 -21.89
CA GLU A 197 -12.70 -5.76 -22.23
C GLU A 197 -11.39 -5.36 -21.53
N VAL A 198 -11.46 -4.85 -20.31
CA VAL A 198 -10.25 -4.58 -19.50
C VAL A 198 -9.96 -5.77 -18.59
N LEU A 199 -8.67 -6.03 -18.31
CA LEU A 199 -8.26 -7.06 -17.35
C LEU A 199 -9.04 -6.87 -16.04
N TRP A 200 -9.48 -7.93 -15.36
CA TRP A 200 -10.37 -7.79 -14.17
C TRP A 200 -9.82 -6.82 -13.09
N ASN A 201 -8.49 -6.72 -12.96
CA ASN A 201 -7.82 -5.75 -12.09
C ASN A 201 -7.97 -4.27 -12.50
N THR A 202 -8.73 -3.96 -13.55
CA THR A 202 -8.90 -2.62 -14.14
C THR A 202 -10.38 -2.21 -14.37
N ILE A 203 -11.35 -2.99 -13.89
CA ILE A 203 -12.80 -2.71 -14.06
C ILE A 203 -13.32 -1.75 -12.96
N VAL A 204 -14.49 -1.15 -13.17
CA VAL A 204 -15.17 -0.11 -12.38
C VAL A 204 -15.21 -0.32 -10.86
N GLU A 205 -15.27 -1.56 -10.39
CA GLU A 205 -15.14 -1.81 -8.94
C GLU A 205 -13.75 -1.34 -8.46
N GLY A 206 -12.68 -1.57 -9.22
CA GLY A 206 -11.24 -1.26 -9.08
C GLY A 206 -10.76 0.16 -8.71
N GLN A 207 -11.63 1.15 -8.51
CA GLN A 207 -11.24 2.56 -8.68
C GLN A 207 -10.55 3.21 -7.48
N TYR A 208 -10.56 2.56 -6.31
CA TYR A 208 -9.77 2.87 -5.11
C TYR A 208 -9.25 1.57 -4.48
N HIS A 209 -8.56 0.74 -5.26
CA HIS A 209 -8.44 -0.65 -4.88
C HIS A 209 -7.10 -0.98 -4.21
N CYS A 210 -7.22 -1.25 -2.92
CA CYS A 210 -6.54 -2.37 -2.32
C CYS A 210 -7.36 -3.62 -2.64
N LEU A 211 -6.82 -4.62 -3.34
CA LEU A 211 -7.47 -5.91 -3.61
C LEU A 211 -6.70 -7.03 -2.90
N ILE A 212 -7.42 -8.04 -2.42
CA ILE A 212 -6.79 -9.22 -1.84
C ILE A 212 -7.05 -10.47 -2.67
N TRP A 213 -5.96 -11.12 -3.08
CA TRP A 213 -6.02 -12.45 -3.67
C TRP A 213 -5.56 -13.49 -2.66
N LEU A 214 -6.37 -14.53 -2.46
CA LEU A 214 -6.00 -15.69 -1.66
C LEU A 214 -5.48 -16.76 -2.60
N HIS A 215 -4.21 -17.13 -2.45
CA HIS A 215 -3.66 -18.30 -3.12
C HIS A 215 -4.09 -19.53 -2.33
N ASP A 216 -4.89 -20.41 -2.94
CA ASP A 216 -5.21 -21.69 -2.33
C ASP A 216 -3.97 -22.58 -2.38
N SER A 217 -3.21 -22.60 -1.29
CA SER A 217 -2.18 -23.60 -1.08
C SER A 217 -2.87 -24.85 -0.53
N GLY A 218 -3.31 -25.71 -1.46
CA GLY A 218 -3.94 -27.00 -1.16
C GLY A 218 -3.15 -27.88 -0.20
#